data_AF-A0A3P9BJ25-F1
#
_entry.id   AF-A0A3P9BJ25-F1
#
_cell.length_a   1.000
_cell.length_b   1.000
_cell.length_c   1.000
_cell.angle_alpha   90.00
_cell.angle_beta   90.00
_cell.angle_gamma   90.00
#
_symmetry.space_group_name_H-M   'P 1'
#
loop_
_entity.id
_entity.type
_entity.pdbx_description
1 polymer ?
#
loop_
_entity_poly.entity_id
_entity_poly.type
_entity_poly.pdbx_seq_one_letter_code
_entity_poly.pdbx_strand_id
1 'polypeptide(L)'
;MMASVVIGGHRKKSLTLRGVDPETCMIVFKNHWAQVIFLFTPASSSSSLASAVQNYVEHMLFLLMEEEAGGAMGPILEFVVLEGVMERLFLWSLRRQFTEDMKLEQLRMYQMLLSQAKQPLLHHKPVLRPLMMLLLGHSPPPLGASPILTPGLPVLLLNQLCVALVKDPSVLELFFHTSEDQGAANFLLFSLLIPYTHRQGLVGQQARDALLLIMSLSASEPRVAQHIAENTYFCPVSKCTT
;
A
#
# COMPACT_ATOMS: atom_id res chain seq x y z
N MET A 1 -27.16 40.65 -7.85
CA MET A 1 -26.26 39.78 -8.63
C MET A 1 -24.83 40.09 -8.21
N MET A 2 -24.18 39.21 -7.46
CA MET A 2 -22.76 39.32 -7.12
C MET A 2 -22.12 37.99 -7.51
N ALA A 3 -21.21 38.05 -8.47
CA ALA A 3 -20.58 36.90 -9.10
C ALA A 3 -19.57 36.25 -8.15
N SER A 4 -19.61 34.92 -8.11
CA SER A 4 -18.76 34.03 -7.33
C SER A 4 -17.30 34.12 -7.77
N VAL A 5 -16.39 34.21 -6.79
CA VAL A 5 -14.97 33.90 -6.97
C VAL A 5 -14.81 32.39 -6.79
N VAL A 6 -14.59 31.69 -7.90
CA VAL A 6 -14.24 30.26 -7.93
C VAL A 6 -12.75 30.12 -7.62
N ILE A 7 -12.45 29.48 -6.50
CA ILE A 7 -11.12 28.97 -6.17
C ILE A 7 -10.89 27.72 -7.03
N GLY A 8 -10.16 27.89 -8.14
CA GLY A 8 -9.78 26.81 -9.05
C GLY A 8 -8.42 26.20 -8.66
N GLY A 9 -8.45 24.94 -8.24
CA GLY A 9 -7.30 24.21 -7.72
C GLY A 9 -6.17 23.93 -8.72
N HIS A 10 -4.96 23.81 -8.16
CA HIS A 10 -3.80 23.24 -8.82
C HIS A 10 -4.04 21.76 -9.18
N ARG A 11 -4.58 21.50 -10.37
CA ARG A 11 -4.37 20.21 -11.04
C ARG A 11 -2.90 20.16 -11.48
N LYS A 12 -2.06 19.42 -10.76
CA LYS A 12 -0.78 18.91 -11.28
C LYS A 12 -1.10 18.21 -12.61
N LYS A 13 -0.62 18.75 -13.73
CA LYS A 13 -0.78 18.15 -15.06
C LYS A 13 -0.09 16.79 -15.03
N SER A 14 -0.82 15.71 -15.35
CA SER A 14 -0.22 14.39 -15.55
C SER A 14 0.74 14.48 -16.75
N LEU A 15 2.04 14.39 -16.48
CA LEU A 15 3.10 14.43 -17.48
C LEU A 15 3.27 13.03 -18.06
N THR A 16 2.51 12.65 -19.09
CA THR A 16 2.65 11.32 -19.68
C THR A 16 4.07 11.12 -20.22
N LEU A 17 4.81 10.13 -19.71
CA LEU A 17 6.20 9.82 -20.12
C LEU A 17 6.28 9.10 -21.49
N ARG A 18 5.22 9.16 -22.30
CA ARG A 18 5.19 8.52 -23.63
C ARG A 18 6.31 9.08 -24.50
N GLY A 19 7.23 8.21 -24.91
CA GLY A 19 8.35 8.56 -25.77
C GLY A 19 9.59 9.08 -25.04
N VAL A 20 9.58 9.13 -23.71
CA VAL A 20 10.81 9.34 -22.93
C VAL A 20 11.60 8.04 -22.91
N ASP A 21 12.89 8.14 -23.19
CA ASP A 21 13.81 7.02 -23.16
C ASP A 21 13.89 6.37 -21.74
N PRO A 22 13.75 5.04 -21.61
CA PRO A 22 13.78 4.36 -20.32
C PRO A 22 15.07 4.57 -19.51
N GLU A 23 16.22 4.70 -20.19
CA GLU A 23 17.50 4.96 -19.54
C GLU A 23 17.50 6.36 -18.89
N THR A 24 16.93 7.35 -19.57
CA THR A 24 16.73 8.69 -19.02
C THR A 24 15.84 8.67 -17.77
N CYS A 25 14.70 7.97 -17.80
CA CYS A 25 13.83 7.80 -16.63
C CYS A 25 14.59 7.15 -15.46
N MET A 26 15.40 6.13 -15.74
CA MET A 26 16.21 5.45 -14.74
C MET A 26 17.30 6.35 -14.13
N ILE A 27 17.97 7.17 -14.93
CA ILE A 27 18.95 8.16 -14.45
C ILE A 27 18.28 9.16 -13.50
N VAL A 28 17.12 9.71 -13.89
CA VAL A 28 16.37 10.66 -13.04
C VAL A 28 15.93 9.98 -11.74
N PHE A 29 15.44 8.74 -11.81
CA PHE A 29 15.06 7.96 -10.63
C PHE A 29 16.24 7.79 -9.67
N LYS A 30 17.40 7.33 -10.16
CA LYS A 30 18.61 7.17 -9.35
C LYS A 30 19.08 8.48 -8.73
N ASN A 31 19.01 9.58 -9.48
CA ASN A 31 19.38 10.90 -8.98
C ASN A 31 18.48 11.33 -7.81
N HIS A 32 17.16 11.18 -7.95
CA HIS A 32 16.23 11.45 -6.85
C HIS A 32 16.47 10.53 -5.66
N TRP A 33 16.73 9.24 -5.89
CA TRP A 33 17.03 8.30 -4.83
C TRP A 33 18.30 8.67 -4.05
N ALA A 34 19.36 9.09 -4.75
CA ALA A 34 20.58 9.56 -4.11
C ALA A 34 20.32 10.76 -3.19
N GLN A 35 19.45 11.69 -3.59
CA GLN A 35 19.03 12.81 -2.73
C GLN A 35 18.28 12.31 -1.49
N VAL A 36 17.35 11.35 -1.66
CA VAL A 36 16.62 10.76 -0.52
C VAL A 36 17.57 10.10 0.48
N ILE A 37 18.52 9.30 -0.01
CA ILE A 37 19.52 8.64 0.84
C ILE A 37 20.39 9.66 1.58
N PHE A 38 20.81 10.74 0.92
CA PHE A 38 21.56 11.82 1.56
C PHE A 38 20.76 12.45 2.72
N LEU A 39 19.45 12.67 2.52
CA LEU A 39 18.55 13.22 3.53
C LEU A 39 18.21 12.24 4.67
N PHE A 40 18.50 10.94 4.52
CA PHE A 40 18.32 9.96 5.59
C PHE A 40 19.42 10.01 6.66
N THR A 41 20.47 10.83 6.46
CA THR A 41 21.59 10.91 7.38
C THR A 41 21.18 11.49 8.76
N PRO A 42 21.77 11.02 9.88
CA PRO A 42 21.34 11.37 11.23
C PRO A 42 21.51 12.86 11.60
N ALA A 43 22.35 13.59 10.87
CA ALA A 43 22.64 15.00 11.11
C ALA A 43 21.49 15.95 10.70
N SER A 44 20.41 15.41 10.15
CA SER A 44 19.40 16.16 9.40
C SER A 44 18.00 15.77 9.91
N SER A 45 17.59 16.34 11.06
CA SER A 45 16.29 16.08 11.69
C SER A 45 15.45 17.35 11.81
N SER A 46 14.94 17.84 10.68
CA SER A 46 14.00 18.97 10.61
C SER A 46 12.78 18.62 9.75
N SER A 47 11.64 19.23 10.05
CA SER A 47 10.39 19.05 9.30
C SER A 47 10.52 19.43 7.81
N SER A 48 11.39 20.38 7.47
CA SER A 48 11.70 20.77 6.09
C SER A 48 12.30 19.64 5.27
N LEU A 49 13.10 18.77 5.90
CA LEU A 49 13.72 17.63 5.22
C LEU A 49 12.69 16.53 4.93
N ALA A 50 11.70 16.37 5.80
CA ALA A 50 10.62 15.43 5.58
C ALA A 50 9.80 15.78 4.33
N SER A 51 9.48 17.06 4.14
CA SER A 51 8.83 17.56 2.92
C SER A 51 9.72 17.38 1.68
N ALA A 52 11.04 17.63 1.79
CA ALA A 52 11.96 17.42 0.68
C ALA A 52 12.03 15.94 0.25
N VAL A 53 12.13 15.01 1.22
CA VAL A 53 12.07 13.56 0.96
C VAL A 53 10.76 13.21 0.26
N GLN A 54 9.62 13.70 0.76
CA GLN A 54 8.32 13.42 0.16
C GLN A 54 8.24 13.87 -1.31
N ASN A 55 8.77 15.06 -1.63
CA ASN A 55 8.78 15.56 -3.01
C ASN A 55 9.63 14.68 -3.94
N TYR A 56 10.83 14.28 -3.50
CA TYR A 56 11.69 13.38 -4.29
C TYR A 56 11.04 12.01 -4.49
N VAL A 57 10.46 11.45 -3.43
CA VAL A 57 9.78 10.16 -3.49
C VAL A 57 8.56 10.26 -4.42
N GLU A 58 7.75 11.31 -4.34
CA GLU A 58 6.60 11.49 -5.26
C GLU A 58 7.02 11.43 -6.73
N HIS A 59 8.12 12.10 -7.09
CA HIS A 59 8.67 12.04 -8.46
C HIS A 59 9.19 10.64 -8.82
N MET A 60 9.88 9.96 -7.90
CA MET A 60 10.33 8.58 -8.11
C MET A 60 9.14 7.64 -8.37
N LEU A 61 8.07 7.77 -7.58
CA LEU A 61 6.87 6.94 -7.75
C LEU A 61 6.16 7.23 -9.07
N PHE A 62 6.15 8.48 -9.53
CA PHE A 62 5.61 8.82 -10.84
C PHE A 62 6.33 8.06 -11.97
N LEU A 63 7.66 8.04 -11.93
CA LEU A 63 8.47 7.29 -12.90
C LEU A 63 8.19 5.78 -12.81
N LEU A 64 8.10 5.22 -11.60
CA LEU A 64 7.78 3.81 -11.39
C LEU A 64 6.38 3.43 -11.88
N MET A 65 5.37 4.30 -11.69
CA MET A 65 4.00 4.04 -12.13
C MET A 65 3.88 3.98 -13.65
N GLU A 66 4.59 4.86 -14.34
CA GLU A 66 4.56 4.96 -15.80
C GLU A 66 5.41 3.91 -16.51
N GLU A 67 6.35 3.26 -15.81
CA GLU A 67 7.24 2.25 -16.38
C GLU A 67 6.46 1.00 -16.85
N GLU A 68 6.67 0.63 -18.12
CA GLU A 68 6.09 -0.56 -18.73
C GLU A 68 7.08 -1.74 -18.70
N ALA A 69 6.57 -2.93 -18.39
CA ALA A 69 7.34 -4.17 -18.48
C ALA A 69 7.50 -4.55 -19.96
N GLY A 70 8.73 -4.44 -20.50
CA GLY A 70 9.06 -4.84 -21.87
C GLY A 70 9.13 -6.37 -22.08
N GLY A 71 8.21 -7.12 -21.47
CA GLY A 71 8.22 -8.60 -21.40
C GLY A 71 8.99 -9.18 -20.20
N ALA A 72 9.68 -8.34 -19.42
CA ALA A 72 10.36 -8.66 -18.17
C ALA A 72 10.17 -7.51 -17.16
N MET A 73 10.73 -7.66 -15.95
CA MET A 73 10.76 -6.59 -14.95
C MET A 73 11.43 -5.34 -15.53
N GLY A 74 10.78 -4.19 -15.38
CA GLY A 74 11.33 -2.90 -15.80
C GLY A 74 12.53 -2.48 -14.93
N PRO A 75 13.49 -1.70 -15.47
CA PRO A 75 14.73 -1.35 -14.78
C PRO A 75 14.51 -0.55 -13.48
N ILE A 76 13.49 0.31 -13.41
CA ILE A 76 13.17 1.06 -12.19
C ILE A 76 12.61 0.11 -11.14
N LEU A 77 11.68 -0.77 -11.51
CA LEU A 77 11.16 -1.79 -10.59
C LEU A 77 12.28 -2.71 -10.09
N GLU A 78 13.15 -3.17 -10.97
CA GLU A 78 14.32 -3.98 -10.61
C GLU A 78 15.20 -3.27 -9.58
N PHE A 79 15.49 -2.00 -9.82
CA PHE A 79 16.26 -1.19 -8.87
C PHE A 79 15.54 -1.00 -7.53
N VAL A 80 14.22 -0.73 -7.55
CA VAL A 80 13.40 -0.60 -6.34
C VAL A 80 13.47 -1.86 -5.48
N VAL A 81 13.43 -3.03 -6.12
CA VAL A 81 13.52 -4.33 -5.47
C VAL A 81 14.93 -4.59 -4.94
N LEU A 82 15.97 -4.40 -5.76
CA LEU A 82 17.36 -4.68 -5.38
C LEU A 82 17.87 -3.75 -4.28
N GLU A 83 17.55 -2.45 -4.34
CA GLU A 83 17.99 -1.48 -3.34
C GLU A 83 17.11 -1.48 -2.07
N GLY A 84 15.96 -2.16 -2.10
CA GLY A 84 15.00 -2.15 -1.00
C GLY A 84 14.45 -0.74 -0.75
N VAL A 85 14.15 0.01 -1.80
CA VAL A 85 13.72 1.43 -1.71
C VAL A 85 12.54 1.59 -0.76
N MET A 86 11.51 0.75 -0.92
CA MET A 86 10.30 0.80 -0.11
C MET A 86 10.54 0.42 1.36
N GLU A 87 11.44 -0.53 1.61
CA GLU A 87 11.82 -0.93 2.97
C GLU A 87 12.59 0.16 3.69
N ARG A 88 13.54 0.81 3.01
CA ARG A 88 14.29 1.93 3.58
C ARG A 88 13.40 3.14 3.85
N LEU A 89 12.45 3.44 2.96
CA LEU A 89 11.43 4.46 3.21
C LEU A 89 10.61 4.14 4.45
N PHE A 90 10.14 2.89 4.57
CA PHE A 90 9.41 2.42 5.75
C PHE A 90 10.23 2.60 7.03
N LEU A 91 11.45 2.07 7.09
CA LEU A 91 12.33 2.20 8.25
C LEU A 91 12.62 3.65 8.62
N TRP A 92 12.76 4.52 7.61
CA TRP A 92 12.92 5.95 7.85
C TRP A 92 11.68 6.56 8.51
N SER A 93 10.47 6.20 8.09
CA SER A 93 9.23 6.69 8.74
C SER A 93 9.02 6.20 10.17
N LEU A 94 9.68 5.10 10.57
CA LEU A 94 9.61 4.58 11.94
C LEU A 94 10.51 5.32 12.94
N ARG A 95 11.41 6.20 12.49
CA ARG A 95 12.28 6.93 13.42
C ARG A 95 11.45 7.83 14.32
N ARG A 96 11.79 7.90 15.61
CA ARG A 96 11.03 8.55 16.70
C ARG A 96 10.61 10.01 16.47
N GLN A 97 11.23 10.68 15.49
CA GLN A 97 10.96 12.07 15.12
C GLN A 97 9.82 12.24 14.12
N PHE A 98 9.24 11.16 13.59
CA PHE A 98 8.20 11.21 12.56
C PHE A 98 6.81 10.91 13.12
N THR A 99 5.81 11.61 12.59
CA THR A 99 4.42 11.60 13.04
C THR A 99 3.61 10.50 12.35
N GLU A 100 2.42 10.19 12.89
CA GLU A 100 1.42 9.35 12.21
C GLU A 100 1.06 9.87 10.80
N ASP A 101 1.24 11.18 10.55
CA ASP A 101 1.05 11.76 9.22
C ASP A 101 2.03 11.17 8.20
N MET A 102 3.28 10.90 8.60
CA MET A 102 4.27 10.31 7.69
C MET A 102 3.89 8.88 7.28
N LYS A 103 3.39 8.08 8.23
CA LYS A 103 2.84 6.75 7.92
C LYS A 103 1.65 6.85 6.98
N LEU A 104 0.77 7.83 7.20
CA LEU A 104 -0.37 8.08 6.34
C LEU A 104 0.05 8.48 4.92
N GLU A 105 1.08 9.32 4.78
CA GLU A 105 1.67 9.64 3.47
C GLU A 105 2.25 8.40 2.79
N GLN A 106 2.91 7.49 3.53
CA GLN A 106 3.36 6.22 2.95
C GLN A 106 2.22 5.35 2.48
N LEU A 107 1.12 5.26 3.23
CA LEU A 107 -0.08 4.57 2.79
C LEU A 107 -0.67 5.23 1.53
N ARG A 108 -0.68 6.58 1.42
CA ARG A 108 -1.14 7.27 0.19
C ARG A 108 -0.26 6.94 -1.00
N MET A 109 1.05 6.89 -0.80
CA MET A 109 2.00 6.48 -1.85
C MET A 109 1.73 5.06 -2.35
N TYR A 110 1.53 4.09 -1.43
CA TYR A 110 1.12 2.75 -1.82
C TYR A 110 -0.24 2.72 -2.53
N GLN A 111 -1.19 3.53 -2.09
CA GLN A 111 -2.51 3.61 -2.71
C GLN A 111 -2.40 4.08 -4.16
N MET A 112 -1.57 5.08 -4.45
CA MET A 112 -1.30 5.53 -5.81
C MET A 112 -0.64 4.43 -6.64
N LEU A 113 0.39 3.78 -6.11
CA LEU A 113 1.10 2.68 -6.78
C LEU A 113 0.17 1.52 -7.16
N LEU A 114 -0.63 1.01 -6.22
CA LEU A 114 -1.55 -0.09 -6.49
C LEU A 114 -2.68 0.28 -7.47
N SER A 115 -2.97 1.58 -7.61
CA SER A 115 -4.01 2.06 -8.52
C SER A 115 -3.51 2.26 -9.95
N GLN A 116 -2.25 2.66 -10.11
CA GLN A 116 -1.76 3.24 -11.37
C GLN A 116 -0.54 2.51 -11.95
N ALA A 117 0.21 1.74 -11.14
CA ALA A 117 1.39 1.06 -11.65
C ALA A 117 1.02 0.02 -12.70
N LYS A 118 1.74 0.06 -13.83
CA LYS A 118 1.52 -0.86 -14.96
C LYS A 118 2.16 -2.23 -14.72
N GLN A 119 3.15 -2.29 -13.84
CA GLN A 119 3.87 -3.52 -13.48
C GLN A 119 3.30 -4.17 -12.22
N PRO A 120 3.43 -5.49 -12.06
CA PRO A 120 2.77 -6.24 -11.00
C PRO A 120 3.53 -6.16 -9.65
N LEU A 121 3.59 -4.97 -9.06
CA LEU A 121 4.43 -4.63 -7.90
C LEU A 121 4.33 -5.58 -6.70
N LEU A 122 3.14 -6.15 -6.45
CA LEU A 122 2.89 -7.06 -5.32
C LEU A 122 3.61 -8.41 -5.43
N HIS A 123 4.17 -8.74 -6.59
CA HIS A 123 5.00 -9.95 -6.79
C HIS A 123 6.38 -9.85 -6.15
N HIS A 124 6.72 -8.70 -5.56
CA HIS A 124 8.05 -8.45 -5.01
C HIS A 124 7.99 -8.26 -3.50
N LYS A 125 8.61 -9.19 -2.75
CA LYS A 125 8.68 -9.12 -1.28
C LYS A 125 9.19 -7.78 -0.74
N PRO A 126 10.22 -7.13 -1.33
CA PRO A 126 10.69 -5.82 -0.87
C PRO A 126 9.67 -4.68 -1.01
N VAL A 127 8.63 -4.86 -1.83
CA VAL A 127 7.51 -3.90 -1.97
C VAL A 127 6.33 -4.32 -1.09
N LEU A 128 6.00 -5.61 -1.05
CA LEU A 128 4.85 -6.12 -0.31
C LEU A 128 5.04 -6.04 1.22
N ARG A 129 6.23 -6.42 1.73
CA ARG A 129 6.47 -6.50 3.18
C ARG A 129 6.30 -5.15 3.89
N PRO A 130 6.88 -4.03 3.42
CA PRO A 130 6.73 -2.76 4.10
C PRO A 130 5.28 -2.25 4.07
N LEU A 131 4.52 -2.53 3.01
CA LEU A 131 3.07 -2.25 2.98
C LEU A 131 2.33 -3.00 4.09
N MET A 132 2.59 -4.31 4.25
CA MET A 132 1.92 -5.09 5.29
C MET A 132 2.29 -4.60 6.69
N MET A 133 3.56 -4.26 6.91
CA MET A 133 4.01 -3.71 8.20
C MET A 133 3.41 -2.31 8.49
N LEU A 134 3.21 -1.48 7.47
CA LEU A 134 2.53 -0.19 7.62
C LEU A 134 1.05 -0.36 7.98
N LEU A 135 0.36 -1.29 7.33
CA LEU A 135 -1.04 -1.58 7.61
C LEU A 135 -1.22 -2.17 9.02
N LEU A 136 -0.30 -3.03 9.47
CA LEU A 136 -0.22 -3.53 10.84
C LEU A 136 0.00 -2.42 11.87
N GLY A 137 0.93 -1.52 11.58
CA GLY A 137 1.33 -0.43 12.46
C GLY A 137 0.33 0.72 12.52
N HIS A 138 -0.74 0.68 11.72
CA HIS A 138 -1.78 1.70 11.69
C HIS A 138 -2.92 1.32 12.63
N SER A 139 -3.07 2.04 13.73
CA SER A 139 -4.21 1.85 14.62
C SER A 139 -5.47 2.48 14.02
N PRO A 140 -6.63 1.79 14.00
CA PRO A 140 -7.88 2.42 13.63
C PRO A 140 -8.12 3.65 14.52
N PRO A 141 -8.58 4.78 13.96
CA PRO A 141 -8.90 5.94 14.77
C PRO A 141 -10.03 5.59 15.75
N PRO A 142 -10.00 6.14 16.98
CA PRO A 142 -11.04 5.91 17.97
C PRO A 142 -12.42 6.30 17.42
N LEU A 143 -13.46 5.58 17.85
CA LEU A 143 -14.84 5.84 17.45
C LEU A 143 -15.19 7.30 17.78
N GLY A 144 -15.40 8.12 16.74
CA GLY A 144 -15.69 9.56 16.89
C GLY A 144 -14.58 10.53 16.48
N ALA A 145 -13.44 10.05 15.95
CA ALA A 145 -12.41 10.92 15.39
C ALA A 145 -12.93 11.75 14.19
N SER A 146 -12.45 12.99 14.09
CA SER A 146 -12.89 13.99 13.10
C SER A 146 -12.77 13.48 11.65
N PRO A 147 -13.76 13.70 10.76
CA PRO A 147 -13.84 13.15 9.40
C PRO A 147 -12.76 13.64 8.43
N ILE A 148 -11.87 14.54 8.86
CA ILE A 148 -10.83 15.17 8.03
C ILE A 148 -9.62 14.25 7.81
N LEU A 149 -9.34 13.35 8.76
CA LEU A 149 -8.27 12.35 8.63
C LEU A 149 -8.84 11.10 7.97
N THR A 150 -8.42 10.83 6.73
CA THR A 150 -8.92 9.84 5.77
C THR A 150 -9.20 8.46 6.41
N PRO A 151 -10.37 8.22 7.06
CA PRO A 151 -10.57 7.04 7.90
C PRO A 151 -10.67 5.76 7.06
N GLY A 152 -10.86 5.94 5.75
CA GLY A 152 -10.97 4.89 4.76
C GLY A 152 -9.69 4.58 4.01
N LEU A 153 -8.56 5.29 4.19
CA LEU A 153 -7.36 4.98 3.40
C LEU A 153 -6.80 3.56 3.67
N PRO A 154 -6.67 3.10 4.94
CA PRO A 154 -6.28 1.71 5.20
C PRO A 154 -7.30 0.72 4.62
N VAL A 155 -8.60 0.99 4.76
CA VAL A 155 -9.66 0.12 4.23
C VAL A 155 -9.65 0.06 2.71
N LEU A 156 -9.36 1.18 2.05
CA LEU A 156 -9.19 1.27 0.60
C LEU A 156 -8.00 0.43 0.14
N LEU A 157 -6.85 0.55 0.80
CA LEU A 157 -5.68 -0.28 0.50
C LEU A 157 -5.96 -1.76 0.72
N LEU A 158 -6.60 -2.13 1.84
CA LEU A 158 -6.99 -3.50 2.11
C LEU A 158 -7.91 -4.02 1.00
N ASN A 159 -8.90 -3.23 0.58
CA ASN A 159 -9.78 -3.59 -0.53
C ASN A 159 -9.00 -3.74 -1.86
N GLN A 160 -8.05 -2.86 -2.17
CA GLN A 160 -7.19 -2.98 -3.35
C GLN A 160 -6.34 -4.25 -3.32
N LEU A 161 -5.81 -4.61 -2.16
CA LEU A 161 -5.09 -5.87 -1.98
C LEU A 161 -6.00 -7.06 -2.20
N CYS A 162 -7.23 -7.05 -1.67
CA CYS A 162 -8.21 -8.11 -1.91
C CYS A 162 -8.52 -8.27 -3.40
N VAL A 163 -8.74 -7.15 -4.11
CA VAL A 163 -8.97 -7.15 -5.56
C VAL A 163 -7.75 -7.70 -6.31
N ALA A 164 -6.54 -7.33 -5.92
CA ALA A 164 -5.32 -7.83 -6.54
C ALA A 164 -5.17 -9.35 -6.34
N LEU A 165 -5.43 -9.87 -5.14
CA LEU A 165 -5.38 -11.31 -4.84
C LEU A 165 -6.42 -12.11 -5.62
N VAL A 166 -7.64 -11.57 -5.79
CA VAL A 166 -8.69 -12.21 -6.61
C VAL A 166 -8.30 -12.25 -8.09
N LYS A 167 -7.70 -11.17 -8.60
CA LYS A 167 -7.27 -11.08 -10.00
C LYS A 167 -6.06 -11.97 -10.28
N ASP A 168 -5.15 -12.07 -9.33
CA ASP A 168 -3.93 -12.84 -9.45
C ASP A 168 -3.62 -13.62 -8.16
N PRO A 169 -4.14 -14.85 -8.04
CA PRO A 169 -3.93 -15.69 -6.87
C PRO A 169 -2.46 -16.09 -6.64
N SER A 170 -1.58 -15.97 -7.64
CA SER A 170 -0.17 -16.35 -7.48
C SER A 170 0.56 -15.49 -6.44
N VAL A 171 0.09 -14.26 -6.24
CA VAL A 171 0.56 -13.33 -5.21
C VAL A 171 0.33 -13.90 -3.80
N LEU A 172 -0.68 -14.77 -3.60
CA LEU A 172 -0.98 -15.38 -2.30
C LEU A 172 0.23 -16.12 -1.70
N GLU A 173 1.06 -16.74 -2.53
CA GLU A 173 2.28 -17.41 -2.07
C GLU A 173 3.19 -16.45 -1.28
N LEU A 174 3.32 -15.21 -1.75
CA LEU A 174 4.18 -14.22 -1.11
C LEU A 174 3.58 -13.70 0.20
N PHE A 175 2.25 -13.66 0.29
CA PHE A 175 1.52 -13.36 1.52
C PHE A 175 1.71 -14.48 2.57
N PHE A 176 1.66 -15.75 2.17
CA PHE A 176 1.91 -16.88 3.06
C PHE A 176 3.40 -16.95 3.50
N HIS A 177 4.36 -16.80 2.60
CA HIS A 177 5.80 -16.86 2.93
C HIS A 177 6.35 -15.62 3.65
N THR A 178 5.56 -14.54 3.77
CA THR A 178 5.94 -13.38 4.60
C THR A 178 5.67 -13.64 6.08
N SER A 179 4.97 -14.72 6.42
CA SER A 179 4.31 -14.92 7.71
C SER A 179 4.80 -16.13 8.51
N GLU A 180 5.93 -16.76 8.14
CA GLU A 180 6.47 -17.92 8.86
C GLU A 180 6.78 -17.62 10.35
N ASP A 181 7.00 -16.35 10.72
CA ASP A 181 7.15 -15.91 12.12
C ASP A 181 5.86 -15.35 12.77
N GLN A 182 4.81 -15.05 11.98
CA GLN A 182 3.54 -14.44 12.46
C GLN A 182 2.39 -14.84 11.51
N GLY A 183 1.74 -15.98 11.78
CA GLY A 183 0.74 -16.67 10.96
C GLY A 183 -0.03 -15.84 9.91
N ALA A 184 0.09 -16.29 8.65
CA ALA A 184 -0.67 -15.98 7.43
C ALA A 184 -1.05 -14.51 7.21
N ALA A 185 -0.44 -13.82 6.24
CA ALA A 185 -0.86 -12.46 5.89
C ALA A 185 -2.33 -12.34 5.39
N ASN A 186 -3.01 -13.46 5.10
CA ASN A 186 -4.47 -13.47 4.93
C ASN A 186 -5.20 -13.25 6.27
N PHE A 187 -4.75 -13.90 7.36
CA PHE A 187 -5.21 -13.60 8.72
C PHE A 187 -5.08 -12.12 8.99
N LEU A 188 -4.00 -11.51 8.52
CA LEU A 188 -3.76 -10.09 8.67
C LEU A 188 -4.81 -9.26 7.92
N LEU A 189 -5.12 -9.55 6.65
CA LEU A 189 -6.19 -8.85 5.93
C LEU A 189 -7.56 -9.01 6.62
N PHE A 190 -7.92 -10.22 7.05
CA PHE A 190 -9.16 -10.47 7.80
C PHE A 190 -9.19 -9.70 9.12
N SER A 191 -8.13 -9.83 9.94
CA SER A 191 -7.99 -9.17 11.23
C SER A 191 -8.03 -7.66 11.13
N LEU A 192 -7.43 -7.09 10.09
CA LEU A 192 -7.45 -5.64 9.85
C LEU A 192 -8.82 -5.15 9.36
N LEU A 193 -9.59 -5.98 8.63
CA LEU A 193 -10.90 -5.60 8.11
C LEU A 193 -12.02 -5.70 9.15
N ILE A 194 -11.96 -6.69 10.06
CA ILE A 194 -13.01 -6.95 11.09
C ILE A 194 -13.40 -5.69 11.87
N PRO A 195 -12.47 -4.86 12.40
CA PRO A 195 -12.83 -3.65 13.15
C PRO A 195 -13.65 -2.61 12.35
N TYR A 196 -13.64 -2.69 11.02
CA TYR A 196 -14.33 -1.75 10.15
C TYR A 196 -15.71 -2.25 9.68
N THR A 197 -16.02 -3.54 9.78
CA THR A 197 -17.27 -4.12 9.25
C THR A 197 -18.54 -3.59 9.92
N HIS A 198 -18.44 -3.27 11.20
CA HIS A 198 -19.54 -2.72 12.01
C HIS A 198 -19.69 -1.20 11.86
N ARG A 199 -18.77 -0.53 11.15
CA ARG A 199 -18.89 0.90 10.90
C ARG A 199 -20.03 1.16 9.90
N GLN A 200 -20.74 2.26 10.11
CA GLN A 200 -21.77 2.74 9.18
C GLN A 200 -21.12 3.58 8.06
N GLY A 201 -21.80 3.68 6.92
CA GLY A 201 -21.34 4.45 5.76
C GLY A 201 -20.33 3.73 4.87
N LEU A 202 -19.69 4.49 3.98
CA LEU A 202 -18.85 3.97 2.88
C LEU A 202 -17.67 3.12 3.36
N VAL A 203 -17.03 3.50 4.47
CA VAL A 203 -15.87 2.77 5.01
C VAL A 203 -16.27 1.35 5.46
N GLY A 204 -17.39 1.23 6.17
CA GLY A 204 -17.86 -0.10 6.58
C GLY A 204 -18.40 -0.92 5.43
N GLN A 205 -19.04 -0.29 4.44
CA GLN A 205 -19.45 -0.97 3.21
C GLN A 205 -18.23 -1.53 2.46
N GLN A 206 -17.20 -0.71 2.25
CA GLN A 206 -15.98 -1.14 1.58
C GLN A 206 -15.24 -2.26 2.32
N ALA A 207 -15.25 -2.23 3.66
CA ALA A 207 -14.68 -3.31 4.47
C ALA A 207 -15.45 -4.63 4.29
N ARG A 208 -16.78 -4.58 4.24
CA ARG A 208 -17.62 -5.75 3.95
C ARG A 208 -17.39 -6.27 2.54
N ASP A 209 -17.30 -5.39 1.55
CA ASP A 209 -17.02 -5.76 0.16
C ASP A 209 -15.63 -6.40 0.03
N ALA A 210 -14.61 -5.87 0.71
CA ALA A 210 -13.27 -6.45 0.77
C ALA A 210 -13.26 -7.86 1.38
N LEU A 211 -14.00 -8.07 2.47
CA LEU A 211 -14.12 -9.40 3.08
C LEU A 211 -14.82 -10.40 2.16
N LEU A 212 -15.87 -9.98 1.46
CA LEU A 212 -16.55 -10.83 0.47
C LEU A 212 -15.61 -11.24 -0.68
N LEU A 213 -14.71 -10.33 -1.09
CA LEU A 213 -13.70 -10.64 -2.10
C LEU A 213 -12.69 -11.69 -1.61
N ILE A 214 -12.18 -11.60 -0.38
CA ILE A 214 -11.27 -12.65 0.12
C ILE A 214 -12.05 -13.96 0.37
N MET A 215 -13.31 -13.89 0.81
CA MET A 215 -14.13 -15.08 0.97
C MET A 215 -14.38 -15.79 -0.37
N SER A 216 -14.55 -15.06 -1.47
CA SER A 216 -14.73 -15.70 -2.78
C SER A 216 -13.47 -16.46 -3.23
N LEU A 217 -12.27 -16.04 -2.84
CA LEU A 217 -11.03 -16.78 -3.08
C LEU A 217 -11.04 -18.18 -2.45
N SER A 218 -11.76 -18.37 -1.34
CA SER A 218 -11.85 -19.69 -0.68
C SER A 218 -12.48 -20.76 -1.57
N ALA A 219 -13.29 -20.38 -2.56
CA ALA A 219 -13.89 -21.33 -3.50
C ALA A 219 -12.85 -21.95 -4.45
N SER A 220 -11.78 -21.22 -4.76
CA SER A 220 -10.73 -21.66 -5.70
C SER A 220 -9.41 -22.01 -5.02
N GLU A 221 -9.14 -21.48 -3.83
CA GLU A 221 -7.90 -21.67 -3.08
C GLU A 221 -8.17 -22.40 -1.75
N PRO A 222 -7.96 -23.73 -1.68
CA PRO A 222 -8.23 -24.52 -0.47
C PRO A 222 -7.49 -24.02 0.77
N ARG A 223 -6.30 -23.45 0.60
CA ARG A 223 -5.53 -22.83 1.69
C ARG A 223 -6.26 -21.65 2.30
N VAL A 224 -6.93 -20.83 1.50
CA VAL A 224 -7.74 -19.71 1.97
C VAL A 224 -8.98 -20.25 2.69
N ALA A 225 -9.63 -21.27 2.15
CA ALA A 225 -10.79 -21.91 2.79
C ALA A 225 -10.45 -22.51 4.17
N GLN A 226 -9.39 -23.32 4.23
CA GLN A 226 -8.90 -23.90 5.47
C GLN A 226 -8.53 -22.81 6.47
N HIS A 227 -7.85 -21.76 6.00
CA HIS A 227 -7.46 -20.65 6.86
C HIS A 227 -8.66 -19.91 7.46
N ILE A 228 -9.70 -19.61 6.65
CA ILE A 228 -10.93 -18.98 7.14
C ILE A 228 -11.61 -19.87 8.18
N ALA A 229 -11.75 -21.17 7.91
CA ALA A 229 -12.46 -22.10 8.78
C ALA A 229 -11.75 -22.32 10.13
N GLU A 230 -10.42 -22.34 10.15
CA GLU A 230 -9.64 -22.66 11.35
C GLU A 230 -9.24 -21.43 12.17
N ASN A 231 -9.04 -20.27 11.54
CA ASN A 231 -8.41 -19.11 12.18
C ASN A 231 -9.33 -17.90 12.32
N THR A 232 -10.54 -17.94 11.76
CA THR A 232 -11.51 -16.84 11.91
C THR A 232 -12.73 -17.30 12.70
N TYR A 233 -13.18 -16.47 13.65
CA TYR A 233 -14.43 -16.70 14.38
C TYR A 233 -15.69 -16.45 13.52
N PHE A 234 -15.55 -16.28 12.20
CA PHE A 234 -16.68 -16.06 11.28
C PHE A 234 -17.55 -17.31 11.12
N CYS A 235 -16.97 -18.49 11.27
CA CYS A 235 -17.70 -19.75 11.20
C CYS A 235 -17.38 -20.55 12.47
N PRO A 236 -18.27 -20.55 13.49
CA PRO A 236 -18.16 -21.55 14.55
C PRO A 236 -18.49 -22.89 13.89
N VAL A 237 -17.46 -23.56 13.38
CA VAL A 237 -17.63 -24.91 12.83
C VAL A 237 -17.98 -25.78 14.03
N SER A 238 -19.27 -26.06 14.19
CA SER A 238 -19.74 -27.17 15.01
C SER A 238 -19.06 -28.40 14.42
N LYS A 239 -17.97 -28.86 15.04
CA LYS A 239 -17.42 -30.17 14.75
C LYS A 239 -18.50 -31.17 15.16
N CYS A 240 -19.43 -31.49 14.27
CA CYS A 240 -20.25 -32.68 14.38
C CYS A 240 -19.31 -33.86 14.13
N THR A 241 -18.67 -34.32 15.20
CA THR A 241 -18.04 -35.63 15.25
C THR A 241 -19.11 -36.68 14.94
N THR A 242 -18.88 -37.42 13.86
CA THR A 242 -19.58 -38.69 13.59
C THR A 242 -18.91 -39.81 14.38
#